data_AF-A0AAJ1TI48-F1
#
_entry.id   AF-A0AAJ1TI48-F1
#
_cell.length_a   1.000
_cell.length_b   1.000
_cell.length_c   1.000
_cell.angle_alpha   90.00
_cell.angle_beta   90.00
_cell.angle_gamma   90.00
#
_symmetry.space_group_name_H-M   'P 1'
#
loop_
_entity.id
_entity.type
_entity.pdbx_description
1 polymer ?
#
loop_
_entity_poly.entity_id
_entity_poly.type
_entity_poly.pdbx_seq_one_letter_code
_entity_poly.pdbx_strand_id
1 'polypeptide(L)'
;MSDLLNKYVWLPVQKEFKKLIVWLVSSNSDIRYSIGTGASNTYPLGITLTLMSDSVDQEITIDVDVRYRDEQWIVVSNICLEEDILIAKGPSLSVKYLSAESLIEWFDRFKEFLIANFEVIEFRISKPANVNLDLEREMNRAMSDALFEHVWFPVQIEFKKLISLVAPSNSDIGYGISTYTNVLYPLEILLIFTGYRATDRVSVNITVQYRDGRYIIEANICTDGTTIAESASFSIAVEGLSAESLSEWIDDFGKFLTTNLETIKFRISKPN
;
A
#
# COMPACT_ATOMS: atom_id res chain seq x y z
N MET A 1 -4.46 8.95 32.09
CA MET A 1 -3.86 9.29 30.78
C MET A 1 -2.96 10.49 30.97
N SER A 2 -1.73 10.51 30.45
CA SER A 2 -0.85 11.69 30.61
C SER A 2 -1.37 12.86 29.78
N ASP A 3 -1.15 14.09 30.25
CA ASP A 3 -1.55 15.31 29.52
C ASP A 3 -0.95 15.36 28.12
N LEU A 4 0.25 14.81 27.95
CA LEU A 4 0.93 14.69 26.67
C LEU A 4 0.15 13.79 25.70
N LEU A 5 -0.20 12.57 26.10
CA LEU A 5 -0.94 11.64 25.24
C LEU A 5 -2.36 12.14 24.94
N ASN A 6 -3.01 12.77 25.91
CA ASN A 6 -4.33 13.37 25.71
C ASN A 6 -4.28 14.48 24.65
N LYS A 7 -3.32 15.41 24.79
CA LYS A 7 -3.20 16.60 23.92
C LYS A 7 -2.66 16.28 22.53
N TYR A 8 -1.70 15.38 22.41
CA TYR A 8 -0.96 15.15 21.17
C TYR A 8 -1.33 13.84 20.45
N VAL A 9 -2.11 12.94 21.07
CA VAL A 9 -2.58 11.70 20.42
C VAL A 9 -4.10 11.62 20.41
N TRP A 10 -4.76 11.58 21.58
CA TRP A 10 -6.20 11.36 21.66
C TRP A 10 -7.02 12.44 20.95
N LEU A 11 -6.88 13.72 21.35
CA LEU A 11 -7.69 14.79 20.77
C LEU A 11 -7.45 14.97 19.26
N PRO A 12 -6.20 14.92 18.75
CA PRO A 12 -5.94 14.96 17.31
C PRO A 12 -6.53 13.76 16.56
N VAL A 13 -6.32 12.52 17.04
CA VAL A 13 -6.85 11.30 16.39
C VAL A 13 -8.37 11.33 16.37
N GLN A 14 -9.02 11.67 17.50
CA GLN A 14 -10.47 11.79 17.56
C GLN A 14 -11.01 12.80 16.54
N LYS A 15 -10.30 13.91 16.32
CA LYS A 15 -10.70 14.92 15.34
C LYS A 15 -10.66 14.37 13.92
N GLU A 16 -9.63 13.62 13.54
CA GLU A 16 -9.54 13.01 12.21
C GLU A 16 -10.56 11.90 12.02
N PHE A 17 -10.80 11.07 13.03
CA PHE A 17 -11.88 10.08 13.01
C PHE A 17 -13.25 10.73 12.78
N LYS A 18 -13.55 11.84 13.46
CA LYS A 18 -14.79 12.58 13.23
C LYS A 18 -14.91 13.09 11.79
N LYS A 19 -13.83 13.56 11.17
CA LYS A 19 -13.85 13.98 9.76
C LYS A 19 -14.14 12.80 8.83
N LEU A 20 -13.45 11.68 9.05
CA LEU A 20 -13.65 10.45 8.28
C LEU A 20 -15.11 9.98 8.37
N ILE A 21 -15.68 9.92 9.58
CA ILE A 21 -17.08 9.56 9.79
C ILE A 21 -18.04 10.49 9.05
N VAL A 22 -17.86 11.82 9.19
CA VAL A 22 -18.74 12.80 8.52
C VAL A 22 -18.75 12.56 7.02
N TRP A 23 -17.59 12.25 6.45
CA TRP A 23 -17.49 11.96 5.04
C TRP A 23 -18.20 10.64 4.70
N LEU A 24 -17.89 9.54 5.39
CA LEU A 24 -18.45 8.21 5.09
C LEU A 24 -19.97 8.19 5.23
N VAL A 25 -20.51 8.82 6.29
CA VAL A 25 -21.95 8.90 6.54
C VAL A 25 -22.65 9.81 5.52
N SER A 26 -21.95 10.79 4.93
CA SER A 26 -22.52 11.60 3.86
C SER A 26 -22.72 10.82 2.55
N SER A 27 -21.91 9.79 2.32
CA SER A 27 -22.01 8.87 1.18
C SER A 27 -22.95 7.69 1.46
N ASN A 28 -23.11 7.29 2.72
CA ASN A 28 -23.93 6.14 3.10
C ASN A 28 -24.52 6.31 4.52
N SER A 29 -25.84 6.50 4.61
CA SER A 29 -26.55 6.72 5.87
C SER A 29 -26.62 5.50 6.79
N ASP A 30 -26.32 4.30 6.27
CA ASP A 30 -26.49 3.03 6.98
C ASP A 30 -25.24 2.65 7.79
N ILE A 31 -24.22 3.51 7.77
CA ILE A 31 -23.00 3.33 8.53
C ILE A 31 -23.23 3.74 9.99
N ARG A 32 -23.15 2.76 10.88
CA ARG A 32 -23.02 2.94 12.32
C ARG A 32 -21.55 3.06 12.69
N TYR A 33 -21.25 3.86 13.72
CA TYR A 33 -19.88 4.07 14.14
C TYR A 33 -19.78 4.26 15.65
N SER A 34 -18.59 3.97 16.19
CA SER A 34 -18.23 4.33 17.56
C SER A 34 -16.76 4.73 17.63
N ILE A 35 -16.46 5.76 18.42
CA ILE A 35 -15.08 6.12 18.77
C ILE A 35 -14.87 5.77 20.24
N GLY A 36 -14.03 4.78 20.48
CA GLY A 36 -13.62 4.33 21.80
C GLY A 36 -12.26 4.89 22.21
N THR A 37 -12.07 5.00 23.52
CA THR A 37 -10.74 5.11 24.13
C THR A 37 -10.67 4.21 25.34
N GLY A 38 -9.53 3.55 25.53
CA GLY A 38 -9.25 2.66 26.64
C GLY A 38 -7.88 2.97 27.23
N ALA A 39 -7.70 2.62 28.49
CA ALA A 39 -6.39 2.62 29.12
C ALA A 39 -6.27 1.39 30.01
N SER A 40 -5.13 0.73 29.94
CA SER A 40 -4.76 -0.39 30.81
C SER A 40 -3.29 -0.27 31.21
N ASN A 41 -2.84 -1.14 32.13
CA ASN A 41 -1.44 -1.17 32.53
C ASN A 41 -0.49 -1.50 31.36
N THR A 42 -0.97 -2.24 30.36
CA THR A 42 -0.21 -2.61 29.16
C THR A 42 -0.31 -1.55 28.06
N TYR A 43 -1.46 -0.88 27.99
CA TYR A 43 -1.79 0.13 26.98
C TYR A 43 -2.14 1.46 27.66
N PRO A 44 -1.16 2.35 27.92
CA PRO A 44 -1.42 3.66 28.50
C PRO A 44 -2.45 4.51 27.74
N LEU A 45 -2.64 4.24 26.45
CA LEU A 45 -3.71 4.78 25.64
C LEU A 45 -3.99 3.81 24.47
N GLY A 46 -5.23 3.33 24.38
CA GLY A 46 -5.80 2.70 23.19
C GLY A 46 -6.93 3.58 22.66
N ILE A 47 -7.01 3.73 21.35
CA ILE A 47 -8.05 4.48 20.66
C ILE A 47 -8.58 3.60 19.54
N THR A 48 -9.90 3.51 19.41
CA THR A 48 -10.53 2.73 18.35
C THR A 48 -11.60 3.56 17.65
N LEU A 49 -11.64 3.49 16.33
CA LEU A 49 -12.81 3.82 15.54
C LEU A 49 -13.35 2.53 14.97
N THR A 50 -14.56 2.16 15.37
CA THR A 50 -15.28 1.04 14.79
C THR A 50 -16.34 1.58 13.84
N LEU A 51 -16.37 1.05 12.63
CA LEU A 51 -17.33 1.33 11.57
C LEU A 51 -18.05 0.04 11.23
N MET A 52 -19.37 0.09 11.15
CA MET A 52 -20.21 -1.06 10.84
C MET A 52 -21.31 -0.61 9.90
N SER A 53 -21.65 -1.45 8.93
CA SER A 53 -22.71 -1.14 7.97
C SER A 53 -23.77 -2.23 8.00
N ASP A 54 -25.03 -1.82 8.20
CA ASP A 54 -26.17 -2.73 8.27
C ASP A 54 -26.39 -3.48 6.95
N SER A 55 -25.87 -2.92 5.86
CA SER A 55 -25.97 -3.49 4.53
C SER A 55 -24.90 -4.53 4.21
N VAL A 56 -23.80 -4.63 4.96
CA VAL A 56 -22.61 -5.46 4.64
C VAL A 56 -22.34 -6.53 5.70
N ASP A 57 -22.90 -6.39 6.90
CA ASP A 57 -22.59 -7.22 8.07
C ASP A 57 -21.07 -7.41 8.26
N GLN A 58 -20.34 -6.30 8.12
CA GLN A 58 -18.89 -6.25 8.25
C GLN A 58 -18.50 -5.10 9.16
N GLU A 59 -17.64 -5.41 10.13
CA GLU A 59 -16.98 -4.43 11.00
C GLU A 59 -15.57 -4.09 10.47
N ILE A 60 -15.27 -2.79 10.43
CA ILE A 60 -13.91 -2.27 10.27
C ILE A 60 -13.53 -1.53 11.54
N THR A 61 -12.34 -1.82 12.04
CA THR A 61 -11.76 -1.10 13.17
C THR A 61 -10.47 -0.41 12.75
N ILE A 62 -10.31 0.85 13.16
CA ILE A 62 -9.05 1.59 13.08
C ILE A 62 -8.55 1.77 14.51
N ASP A 63 -7.45 1.11 14.85
CA ASP A 63 -6.82 1.17 16.17
C ASP A 63 -5.64 2.14 16.17
N VAL A 64 -5.44 2.80 17.31
CA VAL A 64 -4.20 3.48 17.68
C VAL A 64 -3.83 3.04 19.09
N ASP A 65 -2.71 2.34 19.20
CA ASP A 65 -2.19 1.80 20.44
C ASP A 65 -0.90 2.49 20.85
N VAL A 66 -0.89 3.00 22.08
CA VAL A 66 0.30 3.45 22.79
C VAL A 66 0.64 2.42 23.85
N ARG A 67 1.84 1.87 23.80
CA ARG A 67 2.36 0.88 24.75
C ARG A 67 3.78 1.22 25.20
N TYR A 68 4.16 0.75 26.39
CA TYR A 68 5.52 0.86 26.88
C TYR A 68 6.11 -0.54 27.02
N ARG A 69 7.14 -0.85 26.23
CA ARG A 69 7.77 -2.17 26.16
C ARG A 69 9.26 -2.02 25.88
N ASP A 70 10.08 -2.87 26.51
CA ASP A 70 11.54 -2.91 26.28
C ASP A 70 12.20 -1.52 26.46
N GLU A 71 11.79 -0.81 27.53
CA GLU A 71 12.20 0.56 27.87
C GLU A 71 11.83 1.64 26.83
N GLN A 72 10.97 1.31 25.86
CA GLN A 72 10.55 2.22 24.79
C GLN A 72 9.05 2.43 24.79
N TRP A 73 8.66 3.66 24.47
CA TRP A 73 7.30 4.01 24.08
C TRP A 73 7.10 3.66 22.62
N ILE A 74 6.03 2.93 22.35
CA ILE A 74 5.65 2.50 21.01
C ILE A 74 4.24 3.03 20.74
N VAL A 75 4.09 3.78 19.65
CA VAL A 75 2.78 4.20 19.12
C VAL A 75 2.58 3.50 17.79
N VAL A 76 1.45 2.82 17.60
CA VAL A 76 1.13 2.08 16.39
C VAL A 76 -0.30 2.37 16.01
N SER A 77 -0.61 2.34 14.73
CA SER A 77 -1.99 2.34 14.25
C SER A 77 -2.20 1.30 13.17
N ASN A 78 -3.37 0.70 13.10
CA ASN A 78 -3.73 -0.20 12.02
C ASN A 78 -5.18 -0.01 11.58
N ILE A 79 -5.53 -0.63 10.46
CA ILE A 79 -6.90 -0.84 10.02
C ILE A 79 -7.10 -2.35 9.95
N CYS A 80 -8.13 -2.84 10.61
CA CYS A 80 -8.46 -4.25 10.76
C CYS A 80 -9.94 -4.51 10.40
N LEU A 81 -10.23 -5.71 9.95
CA LEU A 81 -11.59 -6.26 9.93
C LEU A 81 -11.90 -6.96 11.26
N GLU A 82 -13.05 -7.61 11.32
CA GLU A 82 -13.39 -8.60 12.34
C GLU A 82 -12.26 -9.61 12.61
N GLU A 83 -12.21 -10.08 13.85
CA GLU A 83 -11.20 -11.04 14.34
C GLU A 83 -9.74 -10.56 14.18
N ASP A 84 -9.50 -9.24 14.22
CA ASP A 84 -8.19 -8.62 14.11
C ASP A 84 -7.46 -8.91 12.78
N ILE A 85 -8.21 -9.19 11.70
CA ILE A 85 -7.62 -9.38 10.37
C ILE A 85 -7.07 -8.05 9.85
N LEU A 86 -5.74 -7.92 9.81
CA LEU A 86 -5.05 -6.73 9.36
C LEU A 86 -5.31 -6.44 7.88
N ILE A 87 -5.92 -5.28 7.60
CA ILE A 87 -6.10 -4.74 6.24
C ILE A 87 -4.90 -3.89 5.85
N ALA A 88 -4.52 -2.97 6.74
CA ALA A 88 -3.46 -2.02 6.47
C ALA A 88 -2.67 -1.72 7.75
N LYS A 89 -1.36 -1.84 7.66
CA LYS A 89 -0.44 -1.46 8.72
C LYS A 89 -0.16 0.03 8.64
N GLY A 90 -0.47 0.76 9.69
CA GLY A 90 -0.23 2.19 9.77
C GLY A 90 1.15 2.55 10.32
N PRO A 91 1.41 3.85 10.50
CA PRO A 91 2.68 4.34 11.02
C PRO A 91 2.96 3.84 12.43
N SER A 92 4.24 3.54 12.68
CA SER A 92 4.76 3.22 14.00
C SER A 92 5.84 4.20 14.44
N LEU A 93 5.81 4.61 15.70
CA LEU A 93 6.86 5.35 16.39
C LEU A 93 7.42 4.46 17.51
N SER A 94 8.74 4.38 17.65
CA SER A 94 9.40 3.76 18.80
C SER A 94 10.47 4.69 19.35
N VAL A 95 10.31 5.17 20.58
CA VAL A 95 11.21 6.15 21.20
C VAL A 95 11.41 5.85 22.68
N LYS A 96 12.59 6.16 23.21
CA LYS A 96 12.86 6.01 24.65
C LYS A 96 12.05 7.01 25.50
N TYR A 97 11.82 8.20 24.97
CA TYR A 97 11.06 9.26 25.63
C TYR A 97 10.05 9.87 24.65
N LEU A 98 8.79 9.97 25.07
CA LEU A 98 7.77 10.67 24.29
C LEU A 98 7.99 12.18 24.37
N SER A 99 8.08 12.82 23.20
CA SER A 99 8.08 14.28 23.07
C SER A 99 6.90 14.72 22.21
N ALA A 100 6.47 15.98 22.38
CA ALA A 100 5.43 16.56 21.52
C ALA A 100 5.82 16.50 20.04
N GLU A 101 7.08 16.76 19.71
CA GLU A 101 7.60 16.72 18.33
C GLU A 101 7.46 15.33 17.70
N SER A 102 7.89 14.27 18.40
CA SER A 102 7.77 12.89 17.91
C SER A 102 6.32 12.45 17.69
N LEU A 103 5.40 12.92 18.53
CA LEU A 103 3.97 12.63 18.42
C LEU A 103 3.30 13.41 17.29
N ILE A 104 3.72 14.65 17.05
CA ILE A 104 3.26 15.46 15.91
C ILE A 104 3.69 14.82 14.59
N GLU A 105 4.96 14.43 14.47
CA GLU A 105 5.47 13.75 13.27
C GLU A 105 4.73 12.43 13.01
N TRP A 106 4.55 11.60 14.04
CA TRP A 106 3.77 10.38 13.93
C TRP A 106 2.32 10.67 13.49
N PHE A 107 1.70 11.71 14.06
CA PHE A 107 0.34 12.09 13.72
C PHE A 107 0.19 12.61 12.28
N ASP A 108 1.20 13.31 11.75
CA ASP A 108 1.21 13.73 10.35
C ASP A 108 1.20 12.52 9.41
N ARG A 109 2.04 11.51 9.69
CA ARG A 109 2.04 10.23 8.98
C ARG A 109 0.72 9.47 9.14
N PHE A 110 0.07 9.59 10.30
CA PHE A 110 -1.23 8.97 10.55
C PHE A 110 -2.34 9.59 9.69
N LYS A 111 -2.32 10.92 9.47
CA LYS A 111 -3.27 11.56 8.54
C LYS A 111 -3.07 11.07 7.11
N GLU A 112 -1.82 11.02 6.64
CA GLU A 112 -1.48 10.49 5.31
C GLU A 112 -1.94 9.04 5.17
N PHE A 113 -1.75 8.23 6.20
CA PHE A 113 -2.24 6.85 6.26
C PHE A 113 -3.76 6.76 6.12
N LEU A 114 -4.53 7.58 6.84
CA LEU A 114 -5.99 7.61 6.72
C LEU A 114 -6.44 8.03 5.32
N ILE A 115 -5.78 9.04 4.72
CA ILE A 115 -6.09 9.50 3.36
C ILE A 115 -5.80 8.39 2.34
N ALA A 116 -4.64 7.73 2.44
CA ALA A 116 -4.23 6.69 1.51
C ALA A 116 -5.12 5.43 1.56
N ASN A 117 -5.74 5.15 2.71
CA ASN A 117 -6.60 3.97 2.89
C ASN A 117 -8.09 4.30 2.87
N PHE A 118 -8.42 5.54 2.52
CA PHE A 118 -9.78 6.03 2.56
C PHE A 118 -10.73 5.24 1.65
N GLU A 119 -10.35 5.06 0.38
CA GLU A 119 -11.15 4.31 -0.60
C GLU A 119 -11.34 2.85 -0.17
N VAL A 120 -10.36 2.27 0.53
CA VAL A 120 -10.46 0.91 1.10
C VAL A 120 -11.53 0.86 2.16
N ILE A 121 -11.51 1.82 3.10
CA ILE A 121 -12.46 1.89 4.20
C ILE A 121 -13.86 2.08 3.62
N GLU A 122 -14.05 3.05 2.71
CA GLU A 122 -15.33 3.32 2.07
C GLU A 122 -15.87 2.09 1.33
N PHE A 123 -15.04 1.48 0.47
CA PHE A 123 -15.42 0.30 -0.30
C PHE A 123 -15.87 -0.85 0.58
N ARG A 124 -15.16 -1.10 1.67
CA ARG A 124 -15.43 -2.22 2.58
C ARG A 124 -16.69 -2.03 3.39
N ILE A 125 -17.00 -0.80 3.84
CA ILE A 125 -18.24 -0.53 4.61
C ILE A 125 -19.46 -0.19 3.74
N SER A 126 -19.29 0.02 2.44
CA SER A 126 -20.39 0.43 1.54
C SER A 126 -20.81 -0.66 0.55
N LYS A 127 -20.16 -1.83 0.54
CA LYS A 127 -20.46 -2.93 -0.39
C LYS A 127 -21.69 -3.73 0.07
N PRO A 128 -22.80 -3.82 -0.68
CA PRO A 128 -23.95 -4.62 -0.26
C PRO A 128 -23.56 -6.10 0.03
N ALA A 129 -24.13 -6.69 1.09
CA ALA A 129 -23.89 -8.05 1.63
C ALA A 129 -24.08 -9.20 0.63
N ASN A 130 -24.44 -8.92 -0.62
CA ASN A 130 -24.65 -9.91 -1.68
C ASN A 130 -23.40 -10.19 -2.53
N VAL A 131 -22.24 -9.59 -2.22
CA VAL A 131 -20.97 -10.04 -2.81
C VAL A 131 -20.45 -11.21 -1.98
N ASN A 132 -20.57 -12.42 -2.51
CA ASN A 132 -20.09 -13.65 -1.89
C ASN A 132 -18.57 -13.52 -1.62
N LEU A 133 -18.20 -13.30 -0.35
CA LEU A 133 -16.81 -13.13 0.09
C LEU A 133 -15.95 -14.37 -0.21
N ASP A 134 -16.55 -15.56 -0.28
CA ASP A 134 -15.85 -16.77 -0.69
C ASP A 134 -15.55 -16.73 -2.19
N LEU A 135 -16.50 -16.25 -3.02
CA LEU A 135 -16.26 -16.02 -4.44
C LEU A 135 -15.23 -14.90 -4.66
N GLU A 136 -15.22 -13.83 -3.86
CA GLU A 136 -14.21 -12.77 -3.95
C GLU A 136 -12.83 -13.25 -3.45
N ARG A 137 -12.76 -14.10 -2.44
CA ARG A 137 -11.50 -14.77 -2.01
C ARG A 137 -11.00 -15.79 -3.03
N GLU A 138 -11.91 -16.52 -3.66
CA GLU A 138 -11.60 -17.53 -4.68
C GLU A 138 -11.23 -16.86 -6.01
N MET A 139 -11.91 -15.77 -6.38
CA MET A 139 -11.51 -14.88 -7.47
C MET A 139 -10.18 -14.21 -7.15
N ASN A 140 -9.96 -13.64 -5.96
CA ASN A 140 -8.66 -13.04 -5.60
C ASN A 140 -7.53 -14.09 -5.56
N ARG A 141 -7.78 -15.34 -5.17
CA ARG A 141 -6.81 -16.44 -5.27
C ARG A 141 -6.53 -16.83 -6.71
N ALA A 142 -7.56 -17.17 -7.48
CA ALA A 142 -7.43 -17.54 -8.89
C ALA A 142 -6.84 -16.40 -9.73
N MET A 143 -7.12 -15.15 -9.36
CA MET A 143 -6.58 -13.92 -9.95
C MET A 143 -5.16 -13.64 -9.51
N SER A 144 -4.81 -13.87 -8.24
CA SER A 144 -3.40 -13.82 -7.81
C SER A 144 -2.60 -14.88 -8.57
N ASP A 145 -3.16 -16.08 -8.76
CA ASP A 145 -2.51 -17.15 -9.53
C ASP A 145 -2.39 -16.78 -11.01
N ALA A 146 -3.44 -16.24 -11.65
CA ALA A 146 -3.41 -15.81 -13.04
C ALA A 146 -2.49 -14.60 -13.30
N LEU A 147 -2.48 -13.60 -12.40
CA LEU A 147 -1.55 -12.47 -12.48
C LEU A 147 -0.11 -12.94 -12.21
N PHE A 148 0.10 -13.89 -11.30
CA PHE A 148 1.43 -14.44 -11.06
C PHE A 148 1.91 -15.29 -12.25
N GLU A 149 1.03 -16.07 -12.86
CA GLU A 149 1.35 -16.93 -13.99
C GLU A 149 1.57 -16.12 -15.28
N HIS A 150 0.71 -15.15 -15.56
CA HIS A 150 0.65 -14.47 -16.85
C HIS A 150 1.23 -13.06 -16.86
N VAL A 151 1.45 -12.42 -15.71
CA VAL A 151 2.11 -11.10 -15.63
C VAL A 151 3.50 -11.22 -15.01
N TRP A 152 3.62 -11.85 -13.84
CA TRP A 152 4.90 -11.89 -13.11
C TRP A 152 5.99 -12.67 -13.85
N PHE A 153 5.75 -13.89 -14.32
CA PHE A 153 6.80 -14.65 -15.02
C PHE A 153 7.31 -13.95 -16.29
N PRO A 154 6.43 -13.41 -17.18
CA PRO A 154 6.92 -12.65 -18.32
C PRO A 154 7.64 -11.35 -17.94
N VAL A 155 7.14 -10.60 -16.96
CA VAL A 155 7.84 -9.41 -16.44
C VAL A 155 9.22 -9.76 -15.91
N GLN A 156 9.38 -10.89 -15.21
CA GLN A 156 10.70 -11.35 -14.77
C GLN A 156 11.65 -11.61 -15.94
N ILE A 157 11.16 -12.11 -17.08
CA ILE A 157 11.98 -12.32 -18.28
C ILE A 157 12.47 -10.97 -18.81
N GLU A 158 11.58 -9.99 -18.94
CA GLU A 158 11.96 -8.64 -19.39
C GLU A 158 12.91 -7.94 -18.40
N PHE A 159 12.69 -8.11 -17.10
CA PHE A 159 13.62 -7.64 -16.08
C PHE A 159 14.98 -8.30 -16.16
N LYS A 160 15.06 -9.61 -16.40
CA LYS A 160 16.34 -10.31 -16.59
C LYS A 160 17.06 -9.82 -17.84
N LYS A 161 16.33 -9.55 -18.94
CA LYS A 161 16.89 -8.92 -20.15
C LYS A 161 17.45 -7.54 -19.81
N LEU A 162 16.67 -6.70 -19.12
CA LEU A 162 17.10 -5.38 -18.70
C LEU A 162 18.35 -5.45 -17.80
N ILE A 163 18.36 -6.31 -16.78
CA ILE A 163 19.50 -6.54 -15.90
C ILE A 163 20.73 -6.93 -16.73
N SER A 164 20.61 -7.83 -17.70
CA SER A 164 21.75 -8.23 -18.54
C SER A 164 22.33 -7.09 -19.39
N LEU A 165 21.51 -6.09 -19.73
CA LEU A 165 21.91 -4.91 -20.51
C LEU A 165 22.47 -3.78 -19.64
N VAL A 166 21.99 -3.68 -18.40
CA VAL A 166 22.31 -2.61 -17.45
C VAL A 166 23.50 -3.00 -16.56
N ALA A 167 23.59 -4.27 -16.19
CA ALA A 167 24.58 -4.86 -15.30
C ALA A 167 25.19 -6.12 -15.94
N PRO A 168 25.96 -5.99 -17.05
CA PRO A 168 26.69 -7.12 -17.61
C PRO A 168 27.65 -7.70 -16.57
N SER A 169 28.06 -8.96 -16.74
CA SER A 169 28.62 -9.91 -15.75
C SER A 169 29.86 -9.49 -14.91
N ASN A 170 30.22 -8.21 -14.85
CA ASN A 170 31.32 -7.62 -14.10
C ASN A 170 31.02 -6.20 -13.53
N SER A 171 29.76 -5.80 -13.38
CA SER A 171 29.39 -4.48 -12.82
C SER A 171 29.22 -4.49 -11.29
N ASP A 172 29.65 -3.45 -10.60
CA ASP A 172 29.37 -3.15 -9.17
C ASP A 172 27.88 -2.82 -8.88
N ILE A 173 26.96 -3.16 -9.78
CA ILE A 173 25.54 -2.82 -9.71
C ILE A 173 24.80 -3.97 -9.04
N GLY A 174 24.24 -3.70 -7.86
CA GLY A 174 23.30 -4.62 -7.20
C GLY A 174 21.90 -4.50 -7.80
N TYR A 175 21.16 -5.60 -7.83
CA TYR A 175 19.74 -5.58 -8.19
C TYR A 175 18.91 -6.50 -7.29
N GLY A 176 17.63 -6.18 -7.16
CA GLY A 176 16.65 -7.00 -6.45
C GLY A 176 15.26 -6.87 -7.05
N ILE A 177 14.50 -7.96 -7.04
CA ILE A 177 13.10 -7.96 -7.45
C ILE A 177 12.25 -8.32 -6.23
N SER A 178 11.29 -7.49 -5.89
CA SER A 178 10.32 -7.75 -4.82
C SER A 178 8.90 -7.67 -5.35
N THR A 179 8.03 -8.54 -4.83
CA THR A 179 6.60 -8.54 -5.10
C THR A 179 5.84 -8.27 -3.82
N TYR A 180 4.85 -7.39 -3.90
CA TYR A 180 3.91 -7.15 -2.81
C TYR A 180 2.50 -7.39 -3.34
N THR A 181 1.71 -8.12 -2.58
CA THR A 181 0.27 -8.30 -2.83
C THR A 181 -0.48 -7.57 -1.73
N ASN A 182 -1.33 -6.61 -2.08
CA ASN A 182 -2.25 -6.00 -1.15
C ASN A 182 -3.66 -5.97 -1.78
N VAL A 183 -4.69 -5.81 -0.97
CA VAL A 183 -6.11 -5.83 -1.38
C VAL A 183 -6.44 -4.78 -2.45
N LEU A 184 -5.75 -3.62 -2.44
CA LEU A 184 -5.90 -2.55 -3.45
C LEU A 184 -5.09 -2.76 -4.73
N TYR A 185 -3.92 -3.39 -4.58
CA TYR A 185 -2.97 -3.64 -5.65
C TYR A 185 -2.73 -5.14 -5.66
N PRO A 186 -3.54 -5.90 -6.40
CA PRO A 186 -3.42 -7.36 -6.42
C PRO A 186 -2.00 -7.82 -6.79
N LEU A 187 -1.21 -6.98 -7.46
CA LEU A 187 0.20 -7.21 -7.70
C LEU A 187 0.96 -5.88 -7.85
N GLU A 188 1.93 -5.64 -6.96
CA GLU A 188 2.98 -4.64 -7.15
C GLU A 188 4.32 -5.35 -7.36
N ILE A 189 4.99 -5.03 -8.47
CA ILE A 189 6.30 -5.58 -8.81
C ILE A 189 7.32 -4.45 -8.82
N LEU A 190 8.39 -4.62 -8.04
CA LEU A 190 9.44 -3.64 -7.88
C LEU A 190 10.79 -4.26 -8.27
N LEU A 191 11.42 -3.72 -9.31
CA LEU A 191 12.83 -3.98 -9.63
C LEU A 191 13.66 -2.79 -9.19
N ILE A 192 14.67 -3.03 -8.35
CA ILE A 192 15.57 -1.98 -7.86
C ILE A 192 16.96 -2.24 -8.43
N PHE A 193 17.55 -1.21 -9.03
CA PHE A 193 18.97 -1.13 -9.33
C PHE A 193 19.65 -0.21 -8.32
N THR A 194 20.70 -0.70 -7.66
CA THR A 194 21.55 0.10 -6.77
C THR A 194 22.87 0.34 -7.47
N GLY A 195 23.14 1.60 -7.80
CA GLY A 195 24.42 2.03 -8.36
C GLY A 195 25.55 2.06 -7.33
N TYR A 196 26.68 2.64 -7.72
CA TYR A 196 27.90 2.66 -6.91
C TYR A 196 27.75 3.42 -5.58
N ARG A 197 26.85 4.41 -5.52
CA ARG A 197 26.46 5.06 -4.26
C ARG A 197 25.11 4.51 -3.80
N ALA A 198 24.95 4.31 -2.49
CA ALA A 198 23.71 3.79 -1.91
C ALA A 198 22.46 4.64 -2.20
N THR A 199 22.68 5.91 -2.57
CA THR A 199 21.67 6.91 -2.98
C THR A 199 21.29 6.82 -4.44
N ASP A 200 22.08 6.17 -5.30
CA ASP A 200 21.81 6.10 -6.73
C ASP A 200 20.90 4.90 -7.00
N ARG A 201 19.60 5.08 -6.72
CA ARG A 201 18.59 4.04 -6.85
C ARG A 201 17.64 4.35 -8.00
N VAL A 202 17.53 3.42 -8.93
CA VAL A 202 16.46 3.41 -9.92
C VAL A 202 15.54 2.25 -9.58
N SER A 203 14.23 2.51 -9.54
CA SER A 203 13.24 1.46 -9.45
C SER A 203 12.32 1.43 -10.67
N VAL A 204 11.89 0.23 -11.06
CA VAL A 204 10.77 0.03 -11.97
C VAL A 204 9.63 -0.55 -11.16
N ASN A 205 8.53 0.18 -11.08
CA ASN A 205 7.34 -0.15 -10.31
C ASN A 205 6.23 -0.53 -11.28
N ILE A 206 5.64 -1.70 -11.14
CA ILE A 206 4.45 -2.10 -11.89
C ILE A 206 3.30 -2.21 -10.90
N THR A 207 2.23 -1.49 -11.16
CA THR A 207 1.02 -1.50 -10.33
C THR A 207 -0.14 -2.06 -11.14
N VAL A 208 -0.77 -3.09 -10.60
CA VAL A 208 -2.08 -3.56 -11.09
C VAL A 208 -3.14 -3.01 -10.15
N GLN A 209 -4.10 -2.26 -10.68
CA GLN A 209 -5.25 -1.73 -9.96
C GLN A 209 -6.53 -2.37 -10.50
N TYR A 210 -7.56 -2.50 -9.66
CA TYR A 210 -8.89 -2.93 -10.10
C TYR A 210 -9.89 -1.80 -9.95
N ARG A 211 -10.56 -1.44 -11.04
CA ARG A 211 -11.55 -0.37 -11.07
C ARG A 211 -12.65 -0.68 -12.09
N ASP A 212 -13.90 -0.55 -11.68
CA ASP A 212 -15.08 -0.62 -12.55
C ASP A 212 -15.14 -1.89 -13.44
N GLY A 213 -14.81 -3.06 -12.89
CA GLY A 213 -14.86 -4.32 -13.65
C GLY A 213 -13.64 -4.57 -14.54
N ARG A 214 -12.59 -3.76 -14.42
CA ARG A 214 -11.38 -3.84 -15.24
C ARG A 214 -10.12 -3.80 -14.38
N TYR A 215 -9.10 -4.52 -14.82
CA TYR A 215 -7.74 -4.31 -14.35
C TYR A 215 -7.09 -3.19 -15.14
N ILE A 216 -6.32 -2.38 -14.45
CA ILE A 216 -5.50 -1.31 -15.00
C ILE A 216 -4.05 -1.63 -14.61
N ILE A 217 -3.18 -1.81 -15.58
CA ILE A 217 -1.78 -2.14 -15.39
C ILE A 217 -0.93 -0.97 -15.86
N GLU A 218 -0.08 -0.47 -14.97
CA GLU A 218 0.79 0.67 -15.19
C GLU A 218 2.21 0.35 -14.75
N ALA A 219 3.20 0.86 -15.48
CA ALA A 219 4.60 0.71 -15.13
C ALA A 219 5.29 2.08 -15.09
N ASN A 220 6.01 2.35 -14.02
CA ASN A 220 6.69 3.61 -13.77
C ASN A 220 8.16 3.36 -13.46
N ILE A 221 9.04 4.23 -13.94
CA ILE A 221 10.45 4.27 -13.55
C ILE A 221 10.63 5.41 -12.57
N CYS A 222 11.17 5.12 -11.40
CA CYS A 222 11.37 6.09 -10.33
C CYS A 222 12.84 6.19 -9.92
N THR A 223 13.24 7.37 -9.43
CA THR A 223 14.51 7.61 -8.75
C THR A 223 14.24 8.36 -7.47
N ASP A 224 14.72 7.85 -6.33
CA ASP A 224 14.55 8.48 -5.01
C ASP A 224 13.09 8.86 -4.70
N GLY A 225 12.15 7.99 -5.09
CA GLY A 225 10.71 8.20 -4.91
C GLY A 225 10.06 9.16 -5.91
N THR A 226 10.79 9.69 -6.88
CA THR A 226 10.26 10.58 -7.94
C THR A 226 10.13 9.81 -9.25
N THR A 227 8.95 9.84 -9.87
CA THR A 227 8.71 9.25 -11.19
C THR A 227 9.42 10.04 -12.29
N ILE A 228 10.20 9.35 -13.11
CA ILE A 228 10.98 9.92 -14.22
C ILE A 228 10.50 9.44 -15.59
N ALA A 229 9.74 8.35 -15.64
CA ALA A 229 9.05 7.89 -16.84
C ALA A 229 7.83 7.05 -16.47
N GLU A 230 6.76 7.17 -17.27
CA GLU A 230 5.49 6.46 -17.10
C GLU A 230 5.16 5.70 -18.39
N SER A 231 4.70 4.47 -18.27
CA SER A 231 4.18 3.71 -19.40
C SER A 231 2.78 4.19 -19.78
N ALA A 232 2.31 3.81 -20.97
CA ALA A 232 0.87 3.86 -21.22
C ALA A 232 0.14 2.93 -20.24
N SER A 233 -1.03 3.36 -19.79
CA SER A 233 -1.92 2.57 -18.94
C SER A 233 -2.65 1.53 -19.79
N PHE A 234 -2.61 0.27 -19.37
CA PHE A 234 -3.29 -0.84 -20.06
C PHE A 234 -4.50 -1.29 -19.27
N SER A 235 -5.66 -1.36 -19.92
CA SER A 235 -6.92 -1.70 -19.26
C SER A 235 -7.63 -2.90 -19.87
N ILE A 236 -7.88 -3.93 -19.06
CA ILE A 236 -8.50 -5.18 -19.48
C ILE A 236 -9.67 -5.57 -18.58
N ALA A 237 -10.77 -6.03 -19.18
CA ALA A 237 -11.90 -6.55 -18.42
C ALA A 237 -11.55 -7.89 -17.75
N VAL A 238 -12.12 -8.17 -16.57
CA VAL A 238 -11.82 -9.40 -15.80
C VAL A 238 -12.04 -10.66 -16.62
N GLU A 239 -13.17 -10.73 -17.33
CA GLU A 239 -13.55 -11.89 -18.15
C GLU A 239 -12.61 -12.12 -19.36
N GLY A 240 -11.79 -11.11 -19.70
CA GLY A 240 -10.83 -11.19 -20.80
C GLY A 240 -9.39 -11.50 -20.35
N LEU A 241 -9.12 -11.61 -19.05
CA LEU A 241 -7.77 -11.80 -18.52
C LEU A 241 -7.21 -13.16 -18.95
N SER A 242 -6.24 -13.14 -19.85
CA SER A 242 -5.57 -14.32 -20.41
C SER A 242 -4.13 -14.00 -20.81
N ALA A 243 -3.29 -15.02 -20.97
CA ALA A 243 -1.92 -14.84 -21.46
C ALA A 243 -1.86 -14.10 -22.81
N GLU A 244 -2.78 -14.39 -23.73
CA GLU A 244 -2.85 -13.73 -25.04
C GLU A 244 -3.22 -12.25 -24.91
N SER A 245 -4.16 -11.93 -24.03
CA SER A 245 -4.57 -10.53 -23.82
C SER A 245 -3.49 -9.67 -23.16
N LEU A 246 -2.56 -10.28 -22.42
CA LEU A 246 -1.47 -9.60 -21.73
C LEU A 246 -0.18 -9.53 -22.56
N SER A 247 -0.07 -10.31 -23.66
CA SER A 247 1.16 -10.35 -24.45
C SER A 247 1.47 -9.01 -25.12
N GLU A 248 0.43 -8.30 -25.59
CA GLU A 248 0.60 -6.96 -26.19
C GLU A 248 1.15 -5.96 -25.16
N TRP A 249 0.63 -6.00 -23.93
CA TRP A 249 1.15 -5.17 -22.85
C TRP A 249 2.59 -5.54 -22.47
N ILE A 250 2.93 -6.82 -22.41
CA ILE A 250 4.30 -7.28 -22.11
C ILE A 250 5.28 -6.79 -23.18
N ASP A 251 4.91 -6.87 -24.46
CA ASP A 251 5.73 -6.37 -25.56
C ASP A 251 5.94 -4.86 -25.46
N ASP A 252 4.88 -4.11 -25.17
CA ASP A 252 4.94 -2.66 -24.98
C ASP A 252 5.74 -2.26 -23.74
N PHE A 253 5.64 -3.06 -22.67
CA PHE A 253 6.47 -2.90 -21.48
C PHE A 253 7.96 -3.14 -21.79
N GLY A 254 8.31 -4.17 -22.57
CA GLY A 254 9.68 -4.40 -23.03
C GLY A 254 10.23 -3.23 -23.86
N LYS A 255 9.40 -2.66 -24.75
CA LYS A 255 9.75 -1.44 -25.52
C LYS A 255 9.93 -0.23 -24.60
N PHE A 256 9.07 -0.07 -23.59
CA PHE A 256 9.17 0.99 -22.60
C PHE A 256 10.49 0.94 -21.83
N LEU A 257 10.88 -0.24 -21.34
CA LEU A 257 12.17 -0.44 -20.67
C LEU A 257 13.35 -0.15 -21.60
N THR A 258 13.28 -0.62 -22.85
CA THR A 258 14.35 -0.41 -23.84
C THR A 258 14.51 1.07 -24.18
N THR A 259 13.39 1.79 -24.34
CA THR A 259 13.39 3.23 -24.64
C THR A 259 14.03 4.05 -23.53
N ASN A 260 13.88 3.61 -22.28
CA ASN A 260 14.42 4.29 -21.10
C ASN A 260 15.77 3.71 -20.62
N LEU A 261 16.36 2.76 -21.35
CA LEU A 261 17.57 2.04 -20.94
C LEU A 261 18.74 2.97 -20.64
N GLU A 262 18.99 3.96 -21.50
CA GLU A 262 20.12 4.88 -21.33
C GLU A 262 19.92 5.82 -20.14
N THR A 263 18.67 6.23 -19.86
CA THR A 263 18.31 6.97 -18.65
C THR A 263 18.58 6.15 -17.39
N ILE A 264 18.20 4.87 -17.39
CA ILE A 264 18.45 3.94 -16.29
C ILE A 264 19.96 3.79 -16.07
N LYS A 265 20.73 3.51 -17.13
CA LYS A 265 22.19 3.35 -17.07
C LYS A 265 22.87 4.61 -16.53
N PHE A 266 22.52 5.78 -17.06
CA PHE A 266 23.09 7.05 -16.64
C PHE A 266 22.96 7.25 -15.12
N ARG A 267 21.78 6.93 -14.56
CA ARG A 267 21.47 7.15 -13.15
C ARG A 267 22.22 6.24 -12.19
N ILE A 268 22.58 5.04 -12.61
CA ILE A 268 23.27 4.05 -11.74
C ILE A 268 24.76 3.91 -12.05
N SER A 269 25.24 4.53 -13.13
CA SER A 269 26.65 4.56 -13.51
C SER A 269 27.48 5.47 -12.60
N LYS A 270 28.77 5.15 -12.43
CA LYS A 270 29.72 6.00 -11.69
C LYS A 270 29.74 7.40 -12.32
N PRO A 271 29.77 8.49 -11.53
CA PRO A 271 30.15 9.79 -12.09
C PRO A 271 31.58 9.66 -12.63
N ASN A 272 31.77 10.00 -13.90
CA ASN A 272 33.09 10.15 -14.53
C ASN A 272 33.97 11.13 -13.74
#